data_AF-A0A178AZI8-F1
#
_entry.id   AF-A0A178AZI8-F1
#
_cell.length_a   1.000
_cell.length_b   1.000
_cell.length_c   1.000
_cell.angle_alpha   90.00
_cell.angle_beta   90.00
_cell.angle_gamma   90.00
#
_symmetry.space_group_name_H-M   'P 1'
#
loop_
_entity.id
_entity.type
_entity.pdbx_description
1 polymer ?
#
loop_
_entity_poly.entity_id
_entity_poly.type
_entity_poly.pdbx_seq_one_letter_code
_entity_poly.pdbx_strand_id
1 'polypeptide(L)'
;MVPPAYAHIPLLPLTDTEIIVYLFNSLCRPIVSLRLYARGWGPAAISDVVNTHRIVQPAYLRNTCSVKCTTAIKKGIELYGEQWSATNREIFQDDATLDDKATDMIRLSPDEMLVAVDYEIRALCNGLKKHPEDGEGSIFTRCVKYCEETNATYTLSDVFELASDLEAGRPPRRGQDPAQECKTEDSPSSTRS
;
A
#
# COMPACT_ATOMS: atom_id res chain seq x y z
N MET A 1 12.78 0.94 1.84
CA MET A 1 12.51 1.84 0.70
C MET A 1 11.01 1.80 0.46
N VAL A 2 10.36 2.93 0.18
CA VAL A 2 8.94 2.93 -0.22
C VAL A 2 8.82 2.44 -1.67
N PRO A 3 7.70 1.79 -2.06
CA PRO A 3 7.49 1.35 -3.44
C PRO A 3 7.67 2.48 -4.44
N PRO A 4 8.08 2.21 -5.69
CA PRO A 4 8.13 3.21 -6.74
C PRO A 4 6.73 3.71 -7.13
N ALA A 5 6.67 4.77 -7.93
CA ALA A 5 5.39 5.37 -8.36
C ALA A 5 4.50 4.39 -9.15
N TYR A 6 5.10 3.50 -9.93
CA TYR A 6 4.43 2.48 -10.74
C TYR A 6 4.51 1.08 -10.09
N ALA A 7 4.45 1.01 -8.76
CA ALA A 7 4.21 -0.26 -8.10
C ALA A 7 2.80 -0.78 -8.44
N HIS A 8 2.61 -2.09 -8.47
CA HIS A 8 1.28 -2.68 -8.58
C HIS A 8 0.36 -2.13 -7.49
N ILE A 9 -0.89 -1.84 -7.85
CA ILE A 9 -1.94 -1.58 -6.87
C ILE A 9 -2.58 -2.94 -6.54
N PRO A 10 -2.68 -3.33 -5.26
CA PRO A 10 -3.20 -4.63 -4.88
C PRO A 10 -4.67 -4.79 -5.30
N LEU A 11 -5.08 -6.03 -5.55
CA LEU A 11 -6.46 -6.40 -5.85
C LEU A 11 -7.32 -6.47 -4.57
N LEU A 12 -7.20 -5.45 -3.73
CA LEU A 12 -7.89 -5.30 -2.45
C LEU A 12 -8.32 -3.85 -2.29
N PRO A 13 -9.46 -3.56 -1.65
CA PRO A 13 -9.83 -2.20 -1.28
C PRO A 13 -8.73 -1.58 -0.42
N LEU A 14 -8.24 -0.41 -0.82
CA LEU A 14 -7.28 0.36 -0.04
C LEU A 14 -7.97 1.57 0.58
N THR A 15 -7.69 1.84 1.85
CA THR A 15 -8.03 3.15 2.42
C THR A 15 -7.07 4.22 1.90
N ASP A 16 -7.48 5.48 2.00
CA ASP A 16 -6.62 6.60 1.63
C ASP A 16 -5.37 6.67 2.53
N THR A 17 -5.51 6.32 3.82
CA THR A 17 -4.38 6.19 4.75
C THR A 17 -3.40 5.11 4.30
N GLU A 18 -3.87 3.94 3.85
CA GLU A 18 -3.01 2.88 3.34
C GLU A 18 -2.21 3.30 2.09
N ILE A 19 -2.83 4.08 1.20
CA ILE A 19 -2.13 4.66 0.04
C ILE A 19 -1.02 5.61 0.51
N ILE A 20 -1.31 6.49 1.47
CA ILE A 20 -0.34 7.47 1.99
C ILE A 20 0.79 6.76 2.72
N VAL A 21 0.49 5.74 3.53
CA VAL A 21 1.48 5.03 4.34
C VAL A 21 2.30 4.07 3.47
N TYR A 22 1.67 3.18 2.71
CA TYR A 22 2.36 2.09 2.02
C TYR A 22 2.79 2.44 0.60
N LEU A 23 2.01 3.26 -0.12
CA LEU A 23 2.19 3.53 -1.54
C LEU A 23 2.49 5.01 -1.80
N PHE A 24 3.15 5.71 -0.87
CA PHE A 24 3.33 7.17 -0.91
C PHE A 24 3.88 7.74 -2.23
N ASN A 25 4.72 6.99 -2.96
CA ASN A 25 5.27 7.45 -4.24
C ASN A 25 4.27 7.38 -5.39
N SER A 26 3.19 6.58 -5.25
CA SER A 26 2.10 6.53 -6.22
C SER A 26 1.35 7.87 -6.32
N LEU A 27 1.47 8.77 -5.34
CA LEU A 27 0.95 10.14 -5.43
C LEU A 27 1.55 10.95 -6.60
N CYS A 28 2.68 10.52 -7.18
CA CYS A 28 3.18 11.10 -8.43
C CYS A 28 2.27 10.80 -9.64
N ARG A 29 1.36 9.82 -9.53
CA ARG A 29 0.37 9.50 -10.56
C ARG A 29 -0.84 10.43 -10.41
N PRO A 30 -1.32 11.05 -11.52
CA PRO A 30 -2.41 12.03 -11.44
C PRO A 30 -3.68 11.51 -10.77
N ILE A 31 -4.12 10.30 -11.12
CA ILE A 31 -5.38 9.73 -10.62
C ILE A 31 -5.33 9.44 -9.11
N VAL A 32 -4.16 9.05 -8.59
CA VAL A 32 -3.97 8.77 -7.15
C VAL A 32 -4.02 10.08 -6.34
N SER A 33 -3.30 11.11 -6.79
CA SER A 33 -3.37 12.43 -6.14
C SER A 33 -4.77 13.03 -6.22
N LEU A 34 -5.46 12.85 -7.35
CA LEU A 34 -6.82 13.33 -7.54
C LEU A 34 -7.79 12.64 -6.58
N ARG A 35 -7.69 11.31 -6.40
CA ARG A 35 -8.48 10.54 -5.43
C ARG A 35 -8.36 11.13 -4.03
N LEU A 36 -7.13 11.28 -3.52
CA LEU A 36 -6.89 11.80 -2.18
C LEU A 36 -7.51 13.21 -2.02
N TYR A 37 -7.22 14.11 -2.95
CA TYR A 37 -7.73 15.49 -2.89
C TYR A 37 -9.25 15.57 -2.99
N ALA A 38 -9.86 14.74 -3.83
CA ALA A 38 -11.31 14.68 -3.98
C ALA A 38 -11.98 14.22 -2.66
N ARG A 39 -11.36 13.28 -1.95
CA ARG A 39 -11.83 12.74 -0.66
C ARG A 39 -11.39 13.56 0.56
N GLY A 40 -11.00 14.81 0.36
CA GLY A 40 -10.70 15.75 1.45
C GLY A 40 -9.27 15.67 2.02
N TRP A 41 -8.40 14.84 1.47
CA TRP A 41 -7.00 14.76 1.91
C TRP A 41 -6.17 15.92 1.37
N GLY A 42 -6.01 16.95 2.20
CA GLY A 42 -5.12 18.07 1.93
C GLY A 42 -3.65 17.79 2.26
N PRO A 43 -2.71 18.61 1.77
CA PRO A 43 -1.27 18.46 2.03
C PRO A 43 -0.87 18.36 3.50
N ALA A 44 -1.61 19.04 4.40
CA ALA A 44 -1.33 18.99 5.83
C ALA A 44 -1.62 17.61 6.40
N ALA A 45 -2.83 17.08 6.16
CA ALA A 45 -3.23 15.75 6.62
C ALA A 45 -2.31 14.65 6.04
N ILE A 46 -1.98 14.73 4.75
CA ILE A 46 -1.06 13.78 4.11
C ILE A 46 0.33 13.87 4.75
N SER A 47 0.89 15.08 4.94
CA SER A 47 2.21 15.20 5.58
C SER A 47 2.22 14.69 7.01
N ASP A 48 1.13 14.92 7.75
CA ASP A 48 0.99 14.47 9.13
C ASP A 48 0.95 12.94 9.22
N VAL A 49 0.16 12.28 8.36
CA VAL A 49 0.14 10.81 8.26
C VAL A 49 1.51 10.26 7.87
N VAL A 50 2.17 10.83 6.85
CA VAL A 50 3.53 10.39 6.46
C VAL A 50 4.49 10.50 7.63
N ASN A 51 4.54 11.66 8.31
CA ASN A 51 5.46 11.86 9.42
C ASN A 51 5.13 11.01 10.65
N THR A 52 3.86 10.69 10.86
CA THR A 52 3.39 9.82 11.95
C THR A 52 3.78 8.37 11.72
N HIS A 53 3.58 7.86 10.51
CA HIS A 53 3.74 6.44 10.21
C HIS A 53 5.10 6.08 9.60
N ARG A 54 5.86 7.03 9.04
CA ARG A 54 7.13 6.78 8.36
C ARG A 54 8.31 7.53 9.00
N ILE A 55 9.49 6.92 8.89
CA ILE A 55 10.76 7.55 9.21
C ILE A 55 11.18 8.41 8.01
N VAL A 56 11.06 9.73 8.15
CA VAL A 56 11.49 10.72 7.15
C VAL A 56 12.37 11.75 7.85
N GLN A 57 13.60 11.94 7.35
CA GLN A 57 14.54 12.94 7.87
C GLN A 57 15.13 13.77 6.72
N PRO A 58 14.95 15.11 6.72
CA PRO A 58 14.10 15.88 7.64
C PRO A 58 12.61 15.51 7.49
N ALA A 59 11.77 15.91 8.44
CA ALA A 59 10.33 15.65 8.39
C ALA A 59 9.72 16.10 7.04
N TYR A 60 8.78 15.32 6.51
CA TYR A 60 8.14 15.63 5.25
C TYR A 60 7.28 16.88 5.38
N LEU A 61 7.56 17.90 4.57
CA LEU A 61 6.92 19.20 4.70
C LEU A 61 5.61 19.27 3.91
N ARG A 62 4.61 19.95 4.49
CA ARG A 62 3.33 20.27 3.85
C ARG A 62 3.50 20.89 2.45
N ASN A 63 4.43 21.84 2.30
CA ASN A 63 4.66 22.52 1.02
C ASN A 63 5.19 21.55 -0.03
N THR A 64 6.08 20.63 0.36
CA THR A 64 6.58 19.56 -0.51
C THR A 64 5.44 18.63 -0.94
N CYS A 65 4.54 18.26 -0.02
CA CYS A 65 3.35 17.47 -0.32
C CYS A 65 2.44 18.19 -1.34
N SER A 66 2.19 19.49 -1.11
CA SER A 66 1.37 20.32 -1.98
C SER A 66 1.93 20.36 -3.40
N VAL A 67 3.24 20.61 -3.55
CA VAL A 67 3.89 20.62 -4.86
C VAL A 67 3.78 19.25 -5.54
N LYS A 68 4.03 18.14 -4.81
CA LYS A 68 3.92 16.78 -5.34
C LYS A 68 2.53 16.50 -5.94
N CYS A 69 1.49 16.72 -5.15
CA CYS A 69 0.12 16.37 -5.55
C CYS A 69 -0.43 17.32 -6.62
N THR A 70 -0.21 18.63 -6.47
CA THR A 70 -0.69 19.61 -7.46
C THR A 70 0.01 19.48 -8.80
N THR A 71 1.31 19.17 -8.82
CA THR A 71 2.04 18.87 -10.07
C THR A 71 1.50 17.61 -10.73
N ALA A 72 1.23 16.55 -9.98
CA ALA A 72 0.63 15.33 -10.52
C ALA A 72 -0.76 15.59 -11.12
N ILE A 73 -1.63 16.33 -10.42
CA ILE A 73 -2.97 16.66 -10.93
C ILE A 73 -2.89 17.53 -12.18
N LYS A 74 -2.03 18.56 -12.20
CA LYS A 74 -1.80 19.40 -13.39
C LYS A 74 -1.33 18.58 -14.59
N LYS A 75 -0.38 17.66 -14.38
CA LYS A 75 0.06 16.73 -15.43
C LYS A 75 -1.09 15.87 -15.96
N GLY A 76 -2.00 15.42 -15.10
CA GLY A 76 -3.20 14.71 -15.54
C GLY A 76 -4.12 15.58 -16.42
N ILE A 77 -4.34 16.83 -16.03
CA ILE A 77 -5.12 17.80 -16.83
C ILE A 77 -4.44 18.05 -18.18
N GLU A 78 -3.12 18.21 -18.21
CA GLU A 78 -2.37 18.40 -19.46
C GLU A 78 -2.46 17.18 -20.39
N LEU A 79 -2.47 15.97 -19.85
CA LEU A 79 -2.51 14.72 -20.63
C LEU A 79 -3.92 14.34 -21.09
N TYR A 80 -4.93 14.55 -20.25
CA TYR A 80 -6.28 13.99 -20.44
C TYR A 80 -7.38 15.06 -20.53
N GLY A 81 -7.04 16.34 -20.35
CA GLY A 81 -7.96 17.47 -20.39
C GLY A 81 -8.60 17.81 -19.03
N GLU A 82 -9.19 19.01 -18.95
CA GLU A 82 -9.85 19.48 -17.73
C GLU A 82 -11.07 18.62 -17.35
N GLN A 83 -11.80 18.12 -18.35
CA GLN A 83 -12.98 17.28 -18.13
C GLN A 83 -12.63 15.97 -17.41
N TRP A 84 -11.46 15.39 -17.70
CA TRP A 84 -10.98 14.19 -17.00
C TRP A 84 -10.85 14.45 -15.49
N SER A 85 -10.29 15.61 -15.11
CA SER A 85 -10.13 15.98 -13.71
C SER A 85 -11.48 16.22 -13.03
N ALA A 86 -12.39 16.94 -13.69
CA ALA A 86 -13.73 17.22 -13.16
C ALA A 86 -14.53 15.94 -12.93
N THR A 87 -14.63 15.07 -13.95
CA THR A 87 -15.39 13.82 -13.88
C THR A 87 -14.84 12.85 -12.83
N ASN A 88 -13.52 12.64 -12.80
CA ASN A 88 -12.95 11.73 -11.80
C ASN A 88 -13.05 12.29 -10.37
N ARG A 89 -12.91 13.60 -10.19
CA ARG A 89 -13.11 14.24 -8.90
C ARG A 89 -14.53 14.02 -8.38
N GLU A 90 -15.53 14.21 -9.24
CA GLU A 90 -16.94 14.00 -8.89
C GLU A 90 -17.19 12.55 -8.47
N ILE A 91 -16.64 11.57 -9.20
CA ILE A 91 -16.74 10.16 -8.84
C ILE A 91 -16.13 9.89 -7.46
N PHE A 92 -14.92 10.40 -7.19
CA PHE A 92 -14.26 10.17 -5.90
C PHE A 92 -14.92 10.94 -4.74
N GLN A 93 -15.65 12.02 -5.01
CA GLN A 93 -16.39 12.79 -4.00
C GLN A 93 -17.74 12.17 -3.64
N ASP A 94 -18.28 11.32 -4.50
CA ASP A 94 -19.54 10.62 -4.26
C ASP A 94 -19.37 9.65 -3.07
N ASP A 95 -20.19 9.82 -2.04
CA ASP A 95 -20.23 8.94 -0.86
C ASP A 95 -20.54 7.48 -1.23
N ALA A 96 -21.16 7.24 -2.40
CA ALA A 96 -21.38 5.90 -2.94
C ALA A 96 -20.12 5.26 -3.53
N THR A 97 -19.05 6.03 -3.77
CA THR A 97 -17.76 5.49 -4.24
C THR A 97 -16.96 4.95 -3.05
N LEU A 98 -17.19 3.68 -2.78
CA LEU A 98 -16.48 2.89 -1.77
C LEU A 98 -15.00 2.64 -2.18
N ASP A 99 -14.20 2.19 -1.21
CA ASP A 99 -12.76 1.99 -1.38
C ASP A 99 -12.40 0.94 -2.45
N ASP A 100 -13.28 -0.01 -2.74
CA ASP A 100 -13.11 -1.01 -3.79
C ASP A 100 -13.06 -0.34 -5.18
N LYS A 101 -14.11 0.41 -5.53
CA LYS A 101 -14.22 1.15 -6.78
C LYS A 101 -13.14 2.22 -6.87
N ALA A 102 -12.88 2.93 -5.77
CA ALA A 102 -11.83 3.95 -5.74
C ALA A 102 -10.43 3.35 -5.96
N THR A 103 -10.20 2.11 -5.53
CA THR A 103 -8.94 1.40 -5.74
C THR A 103 -8.82 0.88 -7.16
N ASP A 104 -9.91 0.38 -7.74
CA ASP A 104 -9.95 -0.06 -9.13
C ASP A 104 -9.63 1.05 -10.11
N MET A 105 -10.13 2.26 -9.86
CA MET A 105 -9.89 3.43 -10.71
C MET A 105 -8.42 3.90 -10.71
N ILE A 106 -7.66 3.61 -9.66
CA ILE A 106 -6.24 4.00 -9.58
C ILE A 106 -5.30 2.89 -10.04
N ARG A 107 -5.80 1.76 -10.56
CA ARG A 107 -4.94 0.70 -11.12
C ARG A 107 -4.09 1.23 -12.26
N LEU A 108 -3.00 0.51 -12.55
CA LEU A 108 -2.10 0.86 -13.64
C LEU A 108 -2.80 0.65 -14.99
N SER A 109 -2.63 1.59 -15.91
CA SER A 109 -3.05 1.40 -17.30
C SER A 109 -2.18 0.33 -17.99
N PRO A 110 -2.60 -0.23 -19.14
CA PRO A 110 -1.78 -1.20 -19.88
C PRO A 110 -0.36 -0.70 -20.20
N ASP A 111 -0.20 0.59 -20.49
CA ASP A 111 1.11 1.18 -20.75
C ASP A 111 1.94 1.34 -19.47
N GLU A 112 1.31 1.73 -18.35
CA GLU A 112 1.97 1.80 -17.04
C GLU A 112 2.41 0.41 -16.55
N MET A 113 1.65 -0.64 -16.91
CA MET A 113 1.97 -2.03 -16.59
C MET A 113 3.29 -2.50 -17.22
N LEU A 114 3.72 -1.93 -18.35
CA LEU A 114 4.99 -2.28 -19.00
C LEU A 114 6.22 -1.93 -18.17
N VAL A 115 6.09 -0.97 -17.25
CA VAL A 115 7.16 -0.51 -16.34
C VAL A 115 6.82 -0.76 -14.88
N ALA A 116 5.77 -1.56 -14.63
CA ALA A 116 5.30 -1.80 -13.28
C ALA A 116 6.28 -2.65 -12.48
N VAL A 117 6.32 -2.38 -11.18
CA VAL A 117 7.11 -3.16 -10.22
C VAL A 117 6.17 -3.90 -9.29
N ASP A 118 6.23 -5.23 -9.31
CA ASP A 118 5.53 -6.05 -8.33
C ASP A 118 6.36 -6.09 -7.03
N TYR A 119 5.95 -5.29 -6.06
CA TYR A 119 6.74 -5.04 -4.85
C TYR A 119 6.41 -6.06 -3.76
N GLU A 120 7.42 -6.54 -3.04
CA GLU A 120 7.22 -7.43 -1.90
C GLU A 120 6.50 -6.71 -0.74
N ILE A 121 5.46 -7.33 -0.18
CA ILE A 121 4.65 -6.77 0.91
C ILE A 121 5.48 -6.46 2.14
N ARG A 122 6.37 -7.37 2.55
CA ARG A 122 7.24 -7.17 3.72
C ARG A 122 8.19 -5.98 3.52
N ALA A 123 8.62 -5.72 2.28
CA ALA A 123 9.46 -4.57 1.98
C ALA A 123 8.74 -3.22 2.21
N LEU A 124 7.40 -3.21 2.28
CA LEU A 124 6.61 -2.02 2.65
C LEU A 124 6.89 -1.55 4.09
N CYS A 125 7.29 -2.45 4.99
CA CYS A 125 7.62 -2.12 6.38
C CYS A 125 8.96 -1.35 6.52
N ASN A 126 9.78 -1.32 5.47
CA ASN A 126 11.05 -0.61 5.52
C ASN A 126 10.86 0.90 5.74
N GLY A 127 11.34 1.40 6.89
CA GLY A 127 11.17 2.81 7.27
C GLY A 127 9.75 3.14 7.76
N LEU A 128 8.95 2.12 8.11
CA LEU A 128 7.69 2.27 8.83
C LEU A 128 7.99 2.45 10.33
N LYS A 129 7.29 3.37 10.98
CA LYS A 129 7.31 3.58 12.45
C LYS A 129 6.21 2.76 13.12
N LYS A 130 5.01 2.80 12.53
CA LYS A 130 3.83 2.06 12.96
C LYS A 130 2.86 1.86 11.80
N HIS A 131 2.11 0.76 11.82
CA HIS A 131 1.00 0.53 10.90
C HIS A 131 -0.18 1.49 11.18
N PRO A 132 -1.09 1.68 10.22
CA PRO A 132 -2.41 2.23 10.49
C PRO A 132 -3.12 1.44 11.60
N GLU A 133 -3.85 2.16 12.47
CA GLU A 133 -4.60 1.57 13.57
C GLU A 133 -5.98 1.03 13.11
N ASP A 134 -6.70 0.39 14.01
CA ASP A 134 -8.05 -0.12 13.73
C ASP A 134 -8.99 1.05 13.41
N GLY A 135 -9.60 1.02 12.22
CA GLY A 135 -10.42 2.12 11.68
C GLY A 135 -9.68 3.01 10.66
N GLU A 136 -8.35 2.96 10.60
CA GLU A 136 -7.55 3.65 9.58
C GLU A 136 -7.06 2.70 8.47
N GLY A 137 -6.80 1.45 8.84
CA GLY A 137 -6.39 0.36 7.93
C GLY A 137 -7.54 -0.58 7.55
N SER A 138 -7.31 -1.38 6.52
CA SER A 138 -8.24 -2.41 6.01
C SER A 138 -7.62 -3.82 6.13
N ILE A 139 -8.23 -4.79 5.43
CA ILE A 139 -7.65 -6.13 5.24
C ILE A 139 -6.22 -6.05 4.67
N PHE A 140 -5.90 -5.04 3.86
CA PHE A 140 -4.55 -4.88 3.34
C PHE A 140 -3.53 -4.64 4.46
N THR A 141 -3.80 -3.74 5.42
CA THR A 141 -2.95 -3.55 6.61
C THR A 141 -2.76 -4.83 7.40
N ARG A 142 -3.80 -5.67 7.53
CA ARG A 142 -3.69 -6.99 8.18
C ARG A 142 -2.75 -7.92 7.42
N CYS A 143 -2.82 -7.94 6.09
CA CYS A 143 -1.88 -8.70 5.27
C CYS A 143 -0.43 -8.22 5.45
N VAL A 144 -0.20 -6.90 5.48
CA VAL A 144 1.15 -6.34 5.70
C VAL A 144 1.71 -6.76 7.06
N LYS A 145 0.91 -6.60 8.14
CA LYS A 145 1.28 -7.04 9.50
C LYS A 145 1.60 -8.54 9.52
N TYR A 146 0.75 -9.36 8.90
CA TYR A 146 0.98 -10.80 8.82
C TYR A 146 2.32 -11.14 8.17
N CYS A 147 2.64 -10.52 7.01
CA CYS A 147 3.92 -10.76 6.33
C CYS A 147 5.13 -10.29 7.14
N GLU A 148 4.99 -9.22 7.92
CA GLU A 148 6.03 -8.76 8.84
C GLU A 148 6.25 -9.75 9.99
N GLU A 149 5.17 -10.21 10.64
CA GLU A 149 5.22 -11.07 11.84
C GLU A 149 5.65 -12.50 11.52
N THR A 150 5.17 -13.04 10.39
CA THR A 150 5.36 -14.46 10.02
C THR A 150 6.46 -14.67 9.00
N ASN A 151 7.09 -13.58 8.52
CA ASN A 151 8.09 -13.62 7.47
C ASN A 151 7.57 -14.21 6.14
N ALA A 152 6.24 -14.18 5.91
CA ALA A 152 5.62 -14.68 4.70
C ALA A 152 5.94 -13.80 3.48
N THR A 153 6.18 -14.47 2.34
CA THR A 153 6.55 -13.82 1.08
C THR A 153 5.33 -13.69 0.17
N TYR A 154 4.78 -12.47 0.12
CA TYR A 154 3.73 -12.05 -0.81
C TYR A 154 4.16 -10.78 -1.53
N THR A 155 3.64 -10.56 -2.73
CA THR A 155 3.81 -9.33 -3.52
C THR A 155 2.49 -8.55 -3.60
N LEU A 156 2.55 -7.31 -4.08
CA LEU A 156 1.36 -6.49 -4.27
C LEU A 156 0.35 -7.14 -5.23
N SER A 157 0.81 -7.89 -6.24
CA SER A 157 -0.08 -8.55 -7.20
C SER A 157 -0.81 -9.79 -6.64
N ASP A 158 -0.25 -10.50 -5.66
CA ASP A 158 -0.80 -11.76 -5.13
C ASP A 158 -1.34 -11.70 -3.70
N VAL A 159 -1.18 -10.57 -3.00
CA VAL A 159 -1.64 -10.36 -1.61
C VAL A 159 -3.15 -10.58 -1.40
N PHE A 160 -3.95 -10.58 -2.46
CA PHE A 160 -5.37 -10.93 -2.37
C PHE A 160 -5.60 -12.40 -1.97
N GLU A 161 -4.66 -13.31 -2.29
CA GLU A 161 -4.70 -14.70 -1.85
C GLU A 161 -4.56 -14.78 -0.33
N LEU A 162 -3.62 -14.01 0.24
CA LEU A 162 -3.45 -13.90 1.69
C LEU A 162 -4.68 -13.32 2.35
N ALA A 163 -5.23 -12.23 1.81
CA ALA A 163 -6.44 -11.61 2.33
C ALA A 163 -7.59 -12.61 2.41
N SER A 164 -7.81 -13.39 1.34
CA SER A 164 -8.86 -14.41 1.30
C SER A 164 -8.68 -15.49 2.36
N ASP A 165 -7.44 -15.95 2.61
CA ASP A 165 -7.17 -16.95 3.64
C ASP A 165 -7.36 -16.37 5.06
N LEU A 166 -6.91 -15.13 5.31
CA LEU A 166 -7.07 -14.45 6.59
C LEU A 166 -8.53 -14.14 6.93
N GLU A 167 -9.35 -13.78 5.94
CA GLU A 167 -10.79 -13.55 6.13
C GLU A 167 -11.55 -14.85 6.37
N ALA A 168 -11.13 -15.95 5.71
CA ALA A 168 -11.71 -17.27 5.92
C ALA A 168 -11.24 -17.97 7.21
N GLY A 169 -10.31 -17.37 7.96
CA GLY A 169 -9.71 -17.98 9.15
C GLY A 169 -8.88 -19.23 8.83
N ARG A 170 -8.34 -19.32 7.62
CA ARG A 170 -7.51 -20.45 7.16
C ARG A 170 -6.02 -20.11 7.27
N PRO A 171 -5.16 -21.12 7.50
CA PRO A 171 -3.71 -20.91 7.39
C PRO A 171 -3.35 -20.51 5.94
N PRO A 172 -2.60 -19.42 5.74
CA PRO A 172 -2.17 -18.99 4.41
C PRO A 172 -1.30 -20.03 3.70
N ARG A 173 -1.56 -20.24 2.40
CA ARG A 173 -0.93 -21.31 1.61
C ARG A 173 0.51 -21.04 1.19
N ARG A 174 0.89 -19.77 1.03
CA ARG A 174 2.28 -19.35 0.74
C ARG A 174 2.85 -18.81 2.05
N GLY A 175 3.92 -19.40 2.58
CA GLY A 175 4.55 -18.83 3.78
C GLY A 175 5.16 -19.78 4.80
N GLN A 176 5.57 -20.98 4.41
CA GLN A 176 6.62 -21.67 5.17
C GLN A 176 7.85 -21.76 4.29
N ASP A 177 8.83 -20.89 4.55
CA ASP A 177 10.20 -21.22 4.19
C ASP A 177 10.55 -22.53 4.93
N PRO A 178 10.97 -23.60 4.25
CA PRO A 178 11.35 -24.86 4.90
C PRO A 178 12.58 -24.72 5.82
N ALA A 179 13.19 -23.54 5.90
CA ALA A 179 14.35 -23.27 6.74
C ALA A 179 14.03 -23.10 8.25
N GLN A 180 12.75 -23.09 8.65
CA GLN A 180 12.36 -22.91 10.06
C GLN A 180 12.03 -24.22 10.80
N GLU A 181 12.06 -25.38 10.13
CA GLU A 181 11.96 -26.71 10.74
C GLU A 181 13.35 -27.40 10.80
N CYS A 182 14.34 -26.79 11.46
CA CYS A 182 15.57 -27.54 11.79
C CYS A 182 16.28 -26.99 13.03
N LYS A 183 15.58 -26.98 14.17
CA LYS A 183 16.20 -26.99 15.50
C LYS A 183 15.38 -27.82 16.48
N THR A 184 15.25 -29.10 16.18
CA THR A 184 15.10 -30.11 17.22
C THR A 184 16.42 -30.86 17.23
N GLU A 185 17.41 -30.32 17.94
CA GLU A 185 18.59 -31.12 18.27
C GLU A 185 18.13 -32.21 19.24
N ASP A 186 18.04 -33.41 18.69
CA ASP A 186 17.96 -34.67 19.39
C ASP A 186 18.98 -34.70 20.53
N SER A 187 18.47 -34.99 21.72
CA SER A 187 19.28 -35.56 22.80
C SER A 187 19.78 -36.94 22.37
N PRO A 188 21.06 -37.27 22.55
CA PRO A 188 21.45 -38.66 22.71
C PRO A 188 21.68 -38.94 24.19
N SER A 189 20.68 -39.58 24.78
CA SER A 189 20.86 -40.40 25.97
C SER A 189 21.84 -41.55 25.71
N SER A 190 22.82 -41.69 26.59
CA SER A 190 23.47 -42.93 27.06
C SER A 190 23.72 -44.11 26.11
N THR A 191 25.01 -44.44 25.99
CA THR A 191 25.51 -45.83 25.97
C THR A 191 26.72 -45.86 26.93
N ARG A 192 26.57 -46.28 28.19
CA ARG A 192 26.69 -47.62 28.78
C ARG A 192 28.07 -48.29 28.69
N SER A 193 28.51 -48.70 29.89
CA SER A 193 29.42 -49.79 30.29
C SER A 193 30.92 -49.50 30.31
#